data_AF-Q2G3Z6-F1
#
_entry.id   AF-Q2G3Z6-F1
#
_cell.length_a   1.000
_cell.length_b   1.000
_cell.length_c   1.000
_cell.angle_alpha   90.00
_cell.angle_beta   90.00
_cell.angle_gamma   90.00
#
_symmetry.space_group_name_H-M   'P 1'
#
loop_
_entity.id
_entity.type
_entity.pdbx_description
1 polymer ?
#
loop_
_entity_poly.entity_id
_entity_poly.type
_entity_poly.pdbx_seq_one_letter_code
_entity_poly.pdbx_strand_id
1 'polypeptide(L)'
;MTARVGNPFPFFLDRSGLPLDGGSIYVGTAGDDPEISPVTVYLDSALSIVAPQPLQVVGGLICNDGNPTAFYVSGSNYSMRVRDADGAEVFYVASAVVGADDYQPLDADLTAIAALATTPYGRAILTAASAAAARSYLGIVDSLPLTGGTVSGNVVRSSAGPHLYHTDNSYVSGRVFVTANGAADPTSQVGDVWLELSA
;
A
#
# COMPACT_ATOMS: atom_id res chain seq x y z
N MET A 1 5.76 9.30 -26.86
CA MET A 1 5.07 9.80 -25.64
C MET A 1 4.40 11.12 -26.01
N THR A 2 3.10 11.24 -25.81
CA THR A 2 2.37 12.50 -26.07
C THR A 2 1.85 13.03 -24.74
N ALA A 3 2.20 14.27 -24.40
CA ALA A 3 1.70 14.95 -23.21
C ALA A 3 0.65 15.98 -23.62
N ARG A 4 -0.48 16.00 -22.92
CA ARG A 4 -1.46 17.09 -23.05
C ARG A 4 -0.87 18.33 -22.37
N VAL A 5 -0.84 19.44 -23.08
CA VAL A 5 -0.43 20.74 -22.50
C VAL A 5 -1.48 21.18 -21.49
N GLY A 6 -1.05 21.55 -20.28
CA GLY A 6 -1.87 22.12 -19.23
C GLY A 6 -1.30 23.45 -18.73
N ASN A 7 -2.04 24.17 -17.89
CA ASN A 7 -1.53 25.37 -17.24
C ASN A 7 -0.47 24.98 -16.19
N PRO A 8 0.81 25.37 -16.35
CA PRO A 8 1.86 24.99 -15.42
C PRO A 8 1.93 25.88 -14.17
N PHE A 9 1.21 27.02 -14.14
CA PHE A 9 1.32 28.00 -13.06
C PHE A 9 -0.04 28.25 -12.37
N PRO A 10 -0.08 28.38 -11.03
CA PRO A 10 -1.26 28.86 -10.33
C PRO A 10 -1.65 30.27 -10.78
N PHE A 11 -2.95 30.57 -10.74
CA PHE A 11 -3.50 31.87 -11.09
C PHE A 11 -4.23 32.49 -9.90
N PHE A 12 -3.92 33.73 -9.56
CA PHE A 12 -4.45 34.45 -8.41
C PHE A 12 -5.32 35.62 -8.87
N LEU A 13 -6.48 35.75 -8.23
CA LEU A 13 -7.42 36.84 -8.45
C LEU A 13 -7.30 37.88 -7.33
N ASP A 14 -7.69 39.10 -7.63
CA ASP A 14 -7.96 40.12 -6.62
C ASP A 14 -9.35 39.93 -5.99
N ARG A 15 -9.73 40.85 -5.09
CA ARG A 15 -11.05 40.84 -4.43
C ARG A 15 -12.23 41.11 -5.37
N SER A 16 -11.97 41.69 -6.54
CA SER A 16 -12.96 42.00 -7.57
C SER A 16 -13.12 40.87 -8.60
N GLY A 17 -12.30 39.81 -8.50
CA GLY A 17 -12.26 38.71 -9.46
C GLY A 17 -11.46 39.00 -10.73
N LEU A 18 -10.67 40.08 -10.74
CA LEU A 18 -9.71 40.39 -11.80
C LEU A 18 -8.36 39.71 -11.50
N PRO A 19 -7.47 39.55 -12.49
CA PRO A 19 -6.12 39.04 -12.25
C PRO A 19 -5.41 39.93 -11.23
N LEU A 20 -4.82 39.31 -10.20
CA LEU A 20 -4.11 40.05 -9.17
C LEU A 20 -2.85 40.72 -9.76
N ASP A 21 -2.79 42.05 -9.73
CA ASP A 21 -1.68 42.83 -10.28
C ASP A 21 -1.12 43.78 -9.23
N GLY A 22 0.15 43.59 -8.84
CA GLY A 22 0.79 44.34 -7.74
C GLY A 22 0.46 43.82 -6.34
N GLY A 23 -0.14 42.64 -6.22
CA GLY A 23 -0.41 41.98 -4.94
C GLY A 23 0.79 41.28 -4.31
N SER A 24 0.60 40.84 -3.07
CA SER A 24 1.63 40.14 -2.27
C SER A 24 1.11 38.80 -1.78
N ILE A 25 1.92 37.74 -1.93
CA ILE A 25 1.63 36.41 -1.39
C ILE A 25 2.64 36.08 -0.29
N TYR A 26 2.12 35.63 0.85
CA TYR A 26 2.89 35.17 2.00
C TYR A 26 2.65 33.68 2.21
N VAL A 27 3.70 32.94 2.54
CA VAL A 27 3.68 31.51 2.82
C VAL A 27 4.40 31.23 4.15
N GLY A 28 3.77 30.47 5.03
CA GLY A 28 4.22 30.27 6.39
C GLY A 28 4.05 28.85 6.93
N THR A 29 4.39 28.70 8.21
CA THR A 29 4.18 27.46 8.95
C THR A 29 2.69 27.14 9.02
N ALA A 30 2.31 25.90 8.72
CA ALA A 30 0.92 25.48 8.79
C ALA A 30 0.35 25.67 10.21
N GLY A 31 -0.83 26.27 10.30
CA GLY A 31 -1.52 26.63 11.54
C GLY A 31 -1.22 28.04 12.06
N ASP A 32 -0.13 28.66 11.61
CA ASP A 32 0.33 29.98 12.06
C ASP A 32 0.10 31.07 11.00
N ASP A 33 0.15 32.34 11.43
CA ASP A 33 0.08 33.49 10.51
C ASP A 33 1.36 33.55 9.63
N PRO A 34 1.24 33.50 8.30
CA PRO A 34 2.39 33.44 7.39
C PRO A 34 3.22 34.73 7.33
N GLU A 35 2.68 35.87 7.77
CA GLU A 35 3.45 37.12 7.90
C GLU A 35 4.28 37.15 9.19
N ILE A 36 3.84 36.43 10.23
CA ILE A 36 4.53 36.35 11.51
C ILE A 36 5.53 35.19 11.52
N SER A 37 5.15 34.06 10.91
CA SER A 37 5.93 32.81 10.87
C SER A 37 6.15 32.35 9.42
N PRO A 38 6.93 33.10 8.62
CA PRO A 38 7.21 32.76 7.23
C PRO A 38 8.11 31.53 7.12
N VAL A 39 7.89 30.73 6.08
CA VAL A 39 8.79 29.63 5.69
C VAL A 39 9.64 30.04 4.49
N THR A 40 10.78 29.37 4.29
CA THR A 40 11.59 29.61 3.08
C THR A 40 10.84 29.08 1.85
N VAL A 41 10.68 29.96 0.86
CA VAL A 41 10.12 29.63 -0.46
C VAL A 41 11.26 29.56 -1.46
N TYR A 42 11.13 28.70 -2.47
CA TYR A 42 12.13 28.46 -3.51
C TYR A 42 11.54 28.64 -4.91
N LEU A 43 12.34 29.09 -5.87
CA LEU A 43 11.95 29.28 -7.29
C LEU A 43 12.20 28.04 -8.16
N ASP A 44 12.75 26.98 -7.57
CA ASP A 44 12.99 25.70 -8.24
C ASP A 44 12.56 24.53 -7.34
N SER A 45 12.25 23.40 -7.95
CA SER A 45 11.87 22.17 -7.25
C SER A 45 13.05 21.48 -6.56
N ALA A 46 14.29 21.90 -6.84
CA ALA A 46 15.50 21.41 -6.19
C ALA A 46 15.78 22.12 -4.85
N LEU A 47 14.92 23.08 -4.47
CA LEU A 47 15.02 23.88 -3.25
C LEU A 47 16.36 24.62 -3.14
N SER A 48 16.88 25.10 -4.27
CA SER A 48 18.22 25.70 -4.35
C SER A 48 18.20 27.23 -4.46
N ILE A 49 17.24 27.80 -5.20
CA ILE A 49 17.10 29.25 -5.36
C ILE A 49 16.01 29.77 -4.43
N VAL A 50 16.37 30.55 -3.41
CA VAL A 50 15.41 31.14 -2.46
C VAL A 50 14.65 32.31 -3.10
N ALA A 51 13.33 32.34 -2.91
CA ALA A 51 12.46 33.45 -3.26
C ALA A 51 12.27 34.39 -2.06
N PRO A 52 12.48 35.71 -2.20
CA PRO A 52 12.16 36.66 -1.15
C PRO A 52 10.64 36.72 -0.92
N GLN A 53 10.23 36.86 0.33
CA GLN A 53 8.83 37.07 0.71
C GLN A 53 8.59 38.54 1.10
N PRO A 54 7.43 39.13 0.75
CA PRO A 54 6.32 38.53 -0.01
C PRO A 54 6.64 38.28 -1.48
N LEU A 55 6.04 37.22 -2.03
CA LEU A 55 6.11 36.91 -3.46
C LEU A 55 5.29 37.94 -4.24
N GLN A 56 5.84 38.40 -5.37
CA GLN A 56 5.22 39.40 -6.22
C GLN A 56 4.30 38.74 -7.26
N VAL A 57 3.14 39.35 -7.48
CA VAL A 57 2.14 38.86 -8.44
C VAL A 57 1.87 39.94 -9.49
N VAL A 58 1.95 39.56 -10.76
CA VAL A 58 1.68 40.43 -11.91
C VAL A 58 0.71 39.70 -12.84
N GLY A 59 -0.41 40.35 -13.17
CA GLY A 59 -1.43 39.75 -14.05
C GLY A 59 -1.94 38.37 -13.59
N GLY A 60 -2.01 38.15 -12.28
CA GLY A 60 -2.47 36.91 -11.64
C GLY A 60 -1.43 35.79 -11.58
N LEU A 61 -0.21 36.01 -12.07
CA LEU A 61 0.88 35.03 -12.03
C LEU A 61 1.95 35.48 -11.04
N ILE A 62 2.53 34.53 -10.33
CA ILE A 62 3.72 34.80 -9.51
C ILE A 62 4.90 34.99 -10.45
N CYS A 63 5.61 36.11 -10.28
CA CYS A 63 6.67 36.51 -11.19
C CYS A 63 8.00 36.68 -10.44
N ASN A 64 9.08 36.17 -11.04
CA ASN A 64 10.45 36.49 -10.66
C ASN A 64 11.07 37.36 -11.77
N ASP A 65 11.45 38.59 -11.44
CA ASP A 65 11.93 39.60 -12.41
C ASP A 65 11.06 39.71 -13.68
N GLY A 66 9.74 39.71 -13.49
CA GLY A 66 8.75 39.83 -14.57
C GLY A 66 8.44 38.53 -15.33
N ASN A 67 9.07 37.40 -14.99
CA ASN A 67 8.80 36.11 -15.62
C ASN A 67 7.93 35.22 -14.72
N PRO A 68 6.78 34.69 -15.22
CA PRO A 68 5.98 33.71 -14.48
C PRO A 68 6.81 32.53 -14.02
N THR A 69 6.78 32.25 -12.71
CA THR A 69 7.63 31.26 -12.07
C THR A 69 6.82 30.45 -11.06
N ALA A 70 7.00 29.13 -11.08
CA ALA A 70 6.47 28.27 -10.03
C ALA A 70 7.31 28.43 -8.76
N PHE A 71 6.69 28.27 -7.60
CA PHE A 71 7.37 28.35 -6.32
C PHE A 71 7.16 27.06 -5.53
N TYR A 72 8.09 26.78 -4.62
CA TYR A 72 8.18 25.53 -3.89
C TYR A 72 8.49 25.80 -2.42
N VAL A 73 8.01 24.93 -1.55
CA VAL A 73 8.36 24.89 -0.12
C VAL A 73 8.85 23.48 0.21
N SER A 74 9.64 23.34 1.27
CA SER A 74 10.19 22.03 1.66
C SER A 74 9.17 21.09 2.32
N GLY A 75 8.06 21.63 2.84
CA GLY A 75 6.99 20.87 3.49
C GLY A 75 5.78 20.65 2.58
N SER A 76 5.03 19.58 2.85
CA SER A 76 3.76 19.29 2.14
C SER A 76 2.55 20.06 2.67
N ASN A 77 2.72 20.80 3.79
CA ASN A 77 1.68 21.60 4.42
C ASN A 77 2.23 22.99 4.79
N TYR A 78 1.46 24.05 4.54
CA TYR A 78 1.83 25.44 4.80
C TYR A 78 0.60 26.31 5.04
N SER A 79 0.77 27.48 5.66
CA SER A 79 -0.24 28.55 5.65
C SER A 79 0.03 29.51 4.48
N MET A 80 -1.00 30.18 3.97
CA MET A 80 -0.85 31.15 2.89
C MET A 80 -1.82 32.32 3.07
N ARG A 81 -1.34 33.54 2.80
CA ARG A 81 -2.15 34.76 2.73
C ARG A 81 -1.87 35.48 1.42
N VAL A 82 -2.92 35.97 0.80
CA VAL A 82 -2.85 36.80 -0.41
C VAL A 82 -3.44 38.16 -0.11
N ARG A 83 -2.67 39.22 -0.40
CA ARG A 83 -3.10 40.61 -0.31
C ARG A 83 -3.18 41.24 -1.70
N ASP A 84 -4.17 42.11 -1.90
CA ASP A 84 -4.28 42.92 -3.11
C ASP A 84 -3.25 44.06 -3.14
N ALA A 85 -3.24 44.84 -4.23
CA ALA A 85 -2.31 45.96 -4.41
C ALA A 85 -2.48 47.06 -3.36
N ASP A 86 -3.67 47.18 -2.76
CA ASP A 86 -3.97 48.12 -1.69
C ASP A 86 -3.62 47.55 -0.30
N GLY A 87 -3.10 46.31 -0.25
CA GLY A 87 -2.73 45.60 0.98
C GLY A 87 -3.91 44.95 1.71
N ALA A 88 -5.12 44.98 1.15
CA ALA A 88 -6.26 44.31 1.74
C ALA A 88 -6.20 42.80 1.52
N GLU A 89 -6.69 42.01 2.48
CA GLU A 89 -6.68 40.55 2.38
C GLU A 89 -7.68 40.08 1.30
N VAL A 90 -7.16 39.36 0.30
CA VAL A 90 -7.98 38.63 -0.67
C VAL A 90 -8.47 37.34 -0.03
N PHE A 91 -7.53 36.55 0.51
CA PHE A 91 -7.84 35.36 1.29
C PHE A 91 -6.70 34.98 2.22
N TYR A 92 -7.05 34.15 3.20
CA TYR A 92 -6.12 33.47 4.11
C TYR A 92 -6.52 32.00 4.24
N VAL A 93 -5.52 31.12 4.22
CA VAL A 93 -5.65 29.70 4.52
C VAL A 93 -4.63 29.32 5.58
N ALA A 94 -5.12 28.83 6.72
CA ALA A 94 -4.26 28.43 7.84
C ALA A 94 -3.48 27.14 7.56
N SER A 95 -3.99 26.25 6.71
CA SER A 95 -3.34 24.99 6.36
C SER A 95 -3.78 24.57 4.96
N ALA A 96 -2.84 24.58 4.03
CA ALA A 96 -2.97 24.11 2.66
C ALA A 96 -1.98 22.97 2.44
N VAL A 97 -2.47 21.87 1.87
CA VAL A 97 -1.67 20.67 1.58
C VAL A 97 -1.56 20.51 0.08
N VAL A 98 -0.34 20.34 -0.43
CA VAL A 98 -0.07 20.09 -1.86
C VAL A 98 0.50 18.68 -2.00
N GLY A 99 -0.16 17.82 -2.77
CA GLY A 99 0.33 16.47 -3.06
C GLY A 99 -0.68 15.34 -2.82
N ALA A 100 -1.89 15.43 -3.39
CA ALA A 100 -2.90 14.37 -3.29
C ALA A 100 -2.64 13.14 -4.17
N ASP A 101 -1.44 13.00 -4.75
CA ASP A 101 -1.09 11.82 -5.55
C ASP A 101 -0.68 10.64 -4.64
N ASP A 102 -0.16 10.91 -3.43
CA ASP A 102 0.27 9.89 -2.47
C ASP A 102 -0.73 9.65 -1.32
N TYR A 103 -1.79 10.44 -1.23
CA TYR A 103 -2.81 10.30 -0.20
C TYR A 103 -4.10 9.75 -0.79
N GLN A 104 -4.64 8.70 -0.16
CA GLN A 104 -6.05 8.37 -0.35
C GLN A 104 -6.89 9.54 0.19
N PRO A 105 -7.84 10.09 -0.59
CA PRO A 105 -8.77 11.08 -0.07
C PRO A 105 -9.40 10.59 1.23
N LEU A 106 -9.61 11.50 2.20
CA LEU A 106 -10.28 11.13 3.43
C LEU A 106 -11.73 10.73 3.10
N ASP A 107 -12.01 9.43 3.15
CA ASP A 107 -13.34 8.87 3.09
C ASP A 107 -13.73 8.20 4.41
N ALA A 108 -15.03 7.91 4.54
CA ALA A 108 -15.58 7.33 5.77
C ALA A 108 -15.02 5.91 6.03
N ASP A 109 -14.69 5.17 4.97
CA ASP A 109 -14.19 3.80 5.07
C ASP A 109 -12.75 3.80 5.60
N LEU A 110 -11.90 4.72 5.13
CA LEU A 110 -10.53 4.90 5.61
C LEU A 110 -10.50 5.34 7.09
N THR A 111 -11.43 6.22 7.47
CA THR A 111 -11.61 6.63 8.87
C THR A 111 -11.99 5.42 9.74
N ALA A 112 -12.91 4.59 9.27
CA ALA A 112 -13.34 3.38 9.98
C ALA A 112 -12.21 2.35 10.12
N ILE A 113 -11.39 2.16 9.09
CA ILE A 113 -10.23 1.25 9.12
C ILE A 113 -9.16 1.76 10.09
N ALA A 114 -8.84 3.06 10.07
CA ALA A 114 -7.84 3.65 10.96
C ALA A 114 -8.26 3.59 12.44
N ALA A 115 -9.56 3.67 12.72
CA ALA A 115 -10.13 3.55 14.06
C ALA A 115 -10.26 2.09 14.55
N LEU A 116 -10.10 1.09 13.67
CA LEU A 116 -10.26 -0.31 14.03
C LEU A 116 -9.13 -0.78 14.95
N ALA A 117 -9.45 -1.08 16.21
CA ALA A 117 -8.50 -1.68 17.13
C ALA A 117 -8.10 -3.08 16.65
N THR A 118 -6.81 -3.27 16.38
CA THR A 118 -6.25 -4.57 15.98
C THR A 118 -5.36 -5.16 17.07
N THR A 119 -5.34 -6.48 17.18
CA THR A 119 -4.38 -7.18 18.03
C THR A 119 -3.06 -7.37 17.28
N PRO A 120 -1.90 -7.42 17.97
CA PRO A 120 -0.64 -7.83 17.34
C PRO A 120 -0.77 -9.17 16.61
N TYR A 121 -1.66 -10.04 17.11
CA TYR A 121 -1.92 -11.33 16.49
C TYR A 121 -2.48 -11.19 15.07
N GLY A 122 -3.57 -10.43 14.90
CA GLY A 122 -4.19 -10.22 13.59
C GLY A 122 -3.27 -9.49 12.60
N ARG A 123 -2.50 -8.51 13.08
CA ARG A 123 -1.60 -7.73 12.20
C ARG A 123 -0.45 -8.55 11.62
N ALA A 124 0.07 -9.53 12.35
CA ALA A 124 1.18 -10.36 11.88
C ALA A 124 0.80 -11.25 10.68
N ILE A 125 -0.49 -11.54 10.47
CA ILE A 125 -0.99 -12.24 9.28
C ILE A 125 -0.86 -11.37 8.02
N LEU A 126 -1.17 -10.07 8.13
CA LEU A 126 -1.14 -9.14 7.01
C LEU A 126 0.27 -8.95 6.45
N THR A 127 1.29 -9.18 7.28
CA THR A 127 2.70 -9.08 6.90
C THR A 127 3.29 -10.43 6.47
N ALA A 128 2.48 -11.49 6.35
CA ALA A 128 2.97 -12.80 5.95
C ALA A 128 3.41 -12.80 4.47
N ALA A 129 4.69 -13.10 4.22
CA ALA A 129 5.28 -13.06 2.88
C ALA A 129 4.83 -14.19 1.94
N SER A 130 4.10 -15.20 2.44
CA SER A 130 3.62 -16.32 1.64
C SER A 130 2.49 -17.08 2.34
N ALA A 131 1.79 -17.94 1.60
CA ALA A 131 0.82 -18.86 2.16
C ALA A 131 1.44 -19.80 3.22
N ALA A 132 2.70 -20.22 3.06
CA ALA A 132 3.38 -21.06 4.04
C ALA A 132 3.62 -20.31 5.37
N ALA A 133 4.05 -19.05 5.30
CA ALA A 133 4.23 -18.21 6.48
C ALA A 133 2.89 -17.96 7.19
N ALA A 134 1.82 -17.69 6.42
CA ALA A 134 0.47 -17.52 6.97
C ALA A 134 -0.05 -18.80 7.66
N ARG A 135 0.15 -19.98 7.06
CA ARG A 135 -0.23 -21.27 7.67
C ARG A 135 0.50 -21.51 8.98
N SER A 136 1.81 -21.29 9.01
CA SER A 136 2.62 -21.43 10.23
C SER A 136 2.12 -20.49 11.34
N TYR A 137 1.79 -19.25 10.99
CA TYR A 137 1.28 -18.27 11.95
C TYR A 137 -0.08 -18.66 12.55
N LEU A 138 -0.96 -19.19 11.70
CA LEU A 138 -2.31 -19.63 12.07
C LEU A 138 -2.32 -21.02 12.73
N GLY A 139 -1.18 -21.70 12.83
CA GLY A 139 -1.10 -23.08 13.32
C GLY A 139 -1.82 -24.09 12.42
N ILE A 140 -2.00 -23.76 11.13
CA ILE A 140 -2.60 -24.66 10.15
C ILE A 140 -1.57 -25.73 9.80
N VAL A 141 -1.83 -26.95 10.28
CA VAL A 141 -1.04 -28.13 9.89
C VAL A 141 -1.22 -28.42 8.41
N ASP A 142 -0.15 -28.88 7.75
CA ASP A 142 -0.26 -29.34 6.38
C ASP A 142 -1.26 -30.52 6.33
N SER A 143 -2.33 -30.33 5.56
CA SER A 143 -3.40 -31.31 5.43
C SER A 143 -3.06 -32.31 4.32
N LEU A 144 -3.60 -33.53 4.45
CA LEU A 144 -3.59 -34.48 3.35
C LEU A 144 -4.33 -33.84 2.15
N PRO A 145 -3.72 -33.75 0.96
CA PRO A 145 -4.34 -33.11 -0.19
C PRO A 145 -5.68 -33.77 -0.53
N LEU A 146 -6.77 -33.00 -0.57
CA LEU A 146 -8.12 -33.51 -0.86
C LEU A 146 -8.24 -34.14 -2.26
N THR A 147 -7.38 -33.73 -3.19
CA THR A 147 -7.31 -34.23 -4.58
C THR A 147 -6.26 -35.32 -4.77
N GLY A 148 -5.70 -35.87 -3.70
CA GLY A 148 -4.54 -36.75 -3.76
C GLY A 148 -3.24 -35.96 -3.94
N GLY A 149 -2.16 -36.46 -3.33
CA GLY A 149 -0.82 -35.90 -3.40
C GLY A 149 0.13 -36.70 -2.52
N THR A 150 1.42 -36.40 -2.61
CA THR A 150 2.45 -37.15 -1.88
C THR A 150 2.46 -36.74 -0.41
N VAL A 151 2.26 -37.71 0.49
CA VAL A 151 2.53 -37.54 1.93
C VAL A 151 3.96 -37.97 2.18
N SER A 152 4.75 -37.12 2.83
CA SER A 152 6.09 -37.47 3.30
C SER A 152 6.03 -37.80 4.78
N GLY A 153 6.39 -39.03 5.18
CA GLY A 153 6.34 -39.52 6.56
C GLY A 153 5.13 -40.42 6.88
N ASN A 154 5.03 -40.91 8.12
CA ASN A 154 3.96 -41.83 8.54
C ASN A 154 2.61 -41.12 8.64
N VAL A 155 1.58 -41.67 7.99
CA VAL A 155 0.18 -41.31 8.25
C VAL A 155 -0.28 -42.02 9.52
N VAL A 156 -0.30 -41.32 10.64
CA VAL A 156 -0.80 -41.84 11.93
C VAL A 156 -2.27 -41.47 12.08
N ARG A 157 -3.15 -42.46 12.22
CA ARG A 157 -4.58 -42.23 12.52
C ARG A 157 -4.75 -42.07 14.04
N SER A 158 -5.52 -41.08 14.48
CA SER A 158 -5.71 -40.73 15.89
C SER A 158 -6.61 -41.71 16.68
N SER A 159 -7.02 -42.83 16.08
CA SER A 159 -7.87 -43.84 16.72
C SER A 159 -7.36 -45.25 16.41
N ALA A 160 -7.75 -46.22 17.24
CA ALA A 160 -7.30 -47.60 17.13
C ALA A 160 -7.81 -48.25 15.83
N GLY A 161 -6.86 -48.62 14.95
CA GLY A 161 -7.10 -49.43 13.77
C GLY A 161 -5.78 -49.95 13.21
N PRO A 162 -5.76 -51.14 12.58
CA PRO A 162 -4.56 -51.63 11.92
C PRO A 162 -4.17 -50.65 10.81
N HIS A 163 -2.94 -50.16 10.86
CA HIS A 163 -2.31 -49.50 9.72
C HIS A 163 -1.20 -50.41 9.22
N LEU A 164 -0.96 -50.36 7.92
CA LEU A 164 0.11 -51.11 7.30
C LEU A 164 1.40 -50.33 7.54
N TYR A 165 2.37 -51.02 8.15
CA TYR A 165 3.68 -50.45 8.43
C TYR A 165 4.75 -51.35 7.81
N HIS A 166 5.55 -50.77 6.92
CA HIS A 166 6.69 -51.43 6.33
C HIS A 166 7.94 -51.05 7.15
N THR A 167 8.61 -52.04 7.73
CA THR A 167 9.85 -51.83 8.50
C THR A 167 11.10 -51.70 7.63
N ASP A 168 11.01 -52.10 6.37
CA ASP A 168 12.11 -52.06 5.41
C ASP A 168 11.95 -50.86 4.46
N ASN A 169 12.93 -49.97 4.48
CA ASN A 169 12.97 -48.74 3.68
C ASN A 169 13.18 -49.00 2.18
N SER A 170 13.45 -50.24 1.76
CA SER A 170 13.63 -50.61 0.35
C SER A 170 12.30 -50.86 -0.38
N TYR A 171 11.18 -50.96 0.33
CA TYR A 171 9.86 -51.16 -0.28
C TYR A 171 9.40 -49.88 -0.99
N VAL A 172 9.20 -49.99 -2.29
CA VAL A 172 8.82 -48.87 -3.17
C VAL A 172 7.31 -48.67 -3.29
N SER A 173 6.53 -49.61 -2.75
CA SER A 173 5.07 -49.61 -2.78
C SER A 173 4.50 -50.22 -1.49
N GLY A 174 3.28 -49.81 -1.10
CA GLY A 174 2.56 -50.30 0.08
C GLY A 174 1.06 -50.47 -0.17
N ARG A 175 0.69 -50.82 -1.41
CA ARG A 175 -0.71 -50.96 -1.83
C ARG A 175 -1.26 -52.27 -1.26
N VAL A 176 -2.55 -52.27 -0.94
CA VAL A 176 -3.28 -53.50 -0.63
C VAL A 176 -4.25 -53.81 -1.73
N PHE A 177 -4.07 -54.98 -2.33
CA PHE A 177 -5.02 -55.54 -3.26
C PHE A 177 -5.94 -56.51 -2.52
N VAL A 178 -7.24 -56.42 -2.78
CA VAL A 178 -8.21 -57.43 -2.38
C VAL A 178 -8.87 -57.93 -3.67
N THR A 179 -8.67 -59.20 -4.02
CA THR A 179 -9.20 -59.78 -5.26
C THR A 179 -10.03 -61.03 -4.99
N ALA A 180 -10.83 -61.44 -5.98
CA ALA A 180 -11.47 -62.76 -5.95
C ALA A 180 -10.42 -63.89 -5.90
N ASN A 181 -10.81 -65.05 -5.36
CA ASN A 181 -9.99 -66.25 -5.33
C ASN A 181 -9.51 -66.63 -6.73
N GLY A 182 -8.20 -66.83 -6.91
CA GLY A 182 -7.62 -67.23 -8.19
C GLY A 182 -7.63 -66.14 -9.28
N ALA A 183 -7.84 -64.88 -8.90
CA ALA A 183 -7.63 -63.77 -9.82
C ALA A 183 -6.15 -63.67 -10.23
N ALA A 184 -5.89 -63.16 -11.43
CA ALA A 184 -4.52 -62.88 -11.87
C ALA A 184 -3.89 -61.78 -10.98
N ASP A 185 -2.57 -61.84 -10.82
CA ASP A 185 -1.80 -60.85 -10.06
C ASP A 185 -2.12 -59.42 -10.54
N PRO A 186 -2.59 -58.52 -9.64
CA PRO A 186 -2.98 -57.16 -9.98
C PRO A 186 -1.78 -56.23 -10.23
N THR A 187 -0.66 -56.75 -10.74
CA THR A 187 0.62 -56.04 -10.95
C THR A 187 1.29 -55.62 -9.64
N SER A 188 1.34 -56.56 -8.70
CA SER A 188 1.98 -56.39 -7.40
C SER A 188 3.46 -56.03 -7.54
N GLN A 189 3.93 -55.11 -6.72
CA GLN A 189 5.33 -54.72 -6.59
C GLN A 189 5.89 -55.15 -5.22
N VAL A 190 7.22 -55.11 -5.08
CA VAL A 190 7.87 -55.37 -3.78
C VAL A 190 7.34 -54.37 -2.73
N GLY A 191 6.75 -54.90 -1.67
CA GLY A 191 6.12 -54.14 -0.59
C GLY A 191 4.59 -54.12 -0.62
N ASP A 192 3.96 -54.54 -1.73
CA ASP A 192 2.50 -54.67 -1.78
C ASP A 192 2.00 -55.88 -0.97
N VAL A 193 0.79 -55.76 -0.42
CA VAL A 193 0.08 -56.86 0.23
C VAL A 193 -1.09 -57.28 -0.65
N TRP A 194 -1.15 -58.55 -1.01
CA TRP A 194 -2.26 -59.10 -1.79
C TRP A 194 -3.07 -60.08 -0.96
N LEU A 195 -4.36 -59.76 -0.78
CA LEU A 195 -5.34 -60.59 -0.09
C LEU A 195 -6.33 -61.16 -1.12
N GLU A 196 -6.44 -62.49 -1.16
CA GLU A 196 -7.46 -63.17 -1.95
C GLU A 196 -8.65 -63.54 -1.08
N LEU A 197 -9.86 -63.29 -1.57
CA LEU A 197 -11.09 -63.71 -0.90
C LEU A 197 -11.16 -65.24 -0.87
N SER A 198 -11.60 -65.83 0.25
CA SER A 198 -11.89 -67.25 0.28
C SER A 198 -13.04 -67.58 -0.69
N ALA A 199 -12.98 -68.76 -1.31
CA ALA A 199 -14.06 -69.29 -2.16
C ALA A 199 -15.40 -69.39 -1.41
#